data_AF-A0A520CZK9-F1
#
_entry.id   AF-A0A520CZK9-F1
#
_cell.length_a   1.000
_cell.length_b   1.000
_cell.length_c   1.000
_cell.angle_alpha   90.00
_cell.angle_beta   90.00
_cell.angle_gamma   90.00
#
_symmetry.space_group_name_H-M   'P 1'
#
loop_
_entity.id
_entity.type
_entity.pdbx_description
1 polymer ?
#
loop_
_entity_poly.entity_id
_entity_poly.type
_entity_poly.pdbx_seq_one_letter_code
_entity_poly.pdbx_strand_id
1 'polypeptide(L)'
;EGYPILHGEGEDEAFGIEDCRVAFIEDTYYLTFTAVSSHGVGVGMRTTKDWKTFEKHGMIIPPHNKDCAIFEEKINGMFYALHRPSSVDLGGNYIWIAQSPDGIHWGQNKCIVKTRKDKWDSKRVGAGAAPIRTAKGWLAIYHGANENHEYCLGAFLMDLNDPIKVIAQTDGPIMKPQEKYELEGFFGQVVFTNGHIINGDELTIYYGAADEFVCAAKLSINEILAQLSAVRK
;
A
#
# COMPACT_ATOMS: atom_id res chain seq x y z
N GLU A 1 3.50 -21.57 -18.53
CA GLU A 1 4.71 -21.38 -19.34
C GLU A 1 4.62 -20.07 -20.10
N GLY A 2 5.75 -19.40 -20.35
CA GLY A 2 5.79 -18.15 -21.12
C GLY A 2 5.49 -16.87 -20.33
N TYR A 3 5.59 -16.89 -19.00
CA TYR A 3 5.56 -15.67 -18.18
C TYR A 3 6.96 -15.06 -18.11
N PRO A 4 7.16 -13.77 -18.45
CA PRO A 4 8.46 -13.14 -18.37
C PRO A 4 8.87 -12.93 -16.90
N ILE A 5 10.19 -12.94 -16.64
CA ILE A 5 10.73 -12.53 -15.35
C ILE A 5 10.71 -11.00 -15.30
N LEU A 6 9.96 -10.45 -14.34
CA LEU A 6 10.00 -9.02 -14.06
C LEU A 6 11.22 -8.71 -13.20
N HIS A 7 12.12 -7.88 -13.72
CA HIS A 7 13.29 -7.34 -13.02
C HIS A 7 13.45 -5.85 -13.32
N GLY A 8 14.43 -5.22 -12.68
CA GLY A 8 14.75 -3.81 -12.92
C GLY A 8 15.33 -3.59 -14.32
N GLU A 9 14.81 -2.60 -15.03
CA GLU A 9 15.18 -2.23 -16.39
C GLU A 9 15.41 -0.73 -16.52
N GLY A 10 16.57 -0.33 -17.04
CA GLY A 10 16.93 1.07 -17.22
C GLY A 10 17.55 1.73 -15.99
N GLU A 11 17.89 3.02 -16.11
CA GLU A 11 18.67 3.74 -15.10
C GLU A 11 17.91 3.96 -13.79
N ASP A 12 16.59 4.16 -13.86
CA ASP A 12 15.74 4.43 -12.69
C ASP A 12 15.38 3.19 -11.87
N GLU A 13 15.73 2.00 -12.36
CA GLU A 13 15.50 0.71 -11.69
C GLU A 13 16.83 -0.04 -11.44
N ALA A 14 17.97 0.64 -11.57
CA ALA A 14 19.30 0.04 -11.59
C ALA A 14 19.70 -0.70 -10.32
N PHE A 15 19.10 -0.37 -9.17
CA PHE A 15 19.31 -1.08 -7.90
C PHE A 15 18.21 -2.11 -7.60
N GLY A 16 17.13 -2.11 -8.39
CA GLY A 16 16.06 -3.09 -8.28
C GLY A 16 14.66 -2.50 -8.40
N ILE A 17 13.69 -3.41 -8.44
CA ILE A 17 12.27 -3.14 -8.28
C ILE A 17 11.78 -3.89 -7.04
N GLU A 18 11.01 -3.21 -6.19
CA GLU A 18 10.59 -3.73 -4.89
C GLU A 18 9.08 -3.51 -4.68
N ASP A 19 8.50 -4.23 -3.72
CA ASP A 19 7.18 -3.95 -3.14
C ASP A 19 6.02 -3.80 -4.13
N CYS A 20 5.97 -4.62 -5.19
CA CYS A 20 4.91 -4.51 -6.19
C CYS A 20 3.50 -4.64 -5.59
N ARG A 21 2.59 -3.76 -6.02
CA ARG A 21 1.14 -3.82 -5.79
C ARG A 21 0.44 -3.96 -7.12
N VAL A 22 -0.71 -4.62 -7.10
CA VAL A 22 -1.50 -4.88 -8.30
C VAL A 22 -2.92 -4.42 -8.03
N ALA A 23 -3.44 -3.57 -8.92
CA ALA A 23 -4.85 -3.22 -8.98
C ALA A 23 -5.44 -3.71 -10.30
N PHE A 24 -6.57 -4.41 -10.26
CA PHE A 24 -7.29 -4.81 -11.46
C PHE A 24 -8.48 -3.89 -11.70
N ILE A 25 -8.44 -3.12 -12.79
CA ILE A 25 -9.48 -2.14 -13.14
C ILE A 25 -9.94 -2.43 -14.56
N GLU A 26 -11.25 -2.67 -14.71
CA GLU A 26 -11.88 -3.04 -15.98
C GLU A 26 -11.27 -4.33 -16.56
N ASP A 27 -10.30 -4.22 -17.47
CA ASP A 27 -9.62 -5.35 -18.12
C ASP A 27 -8.09 -5.29 -18.02
N THR A 28 -7.57 -4.41 -17.16
CA THR A 28 -6.14 -4.08 -17.09
C THR A 28 -5.62 -4.21 -15.66
N TYR A 29 -4.50 -4.90 -15.51
CA TYR A 29 -3.71 -4.93 -14.29
C TYR A 29 -2.73 -3.75 -14.28
N TYR A 30 -2.81 -2.93 -13.23
CA TYR A 30 -1.89 -1.83 -12.97
C TYR A 30 -0.92 -2.26 -11.88
N LEU A 31 0.36 -2.38 -12.25
CA LEU A 31 1.44 -2.80 -11.36
C LEU A 31 2.26 -1.59 -10.96
N THR A 32 2.10 -1.14 -9.72
CA THR A 32 2.98 -0.13 -9.12
C THR A 32 4.06 -0.83 -8.31
N PHE A 33 5.28 -0.29 -8.35
CA PHE A 33 6.41 -0.84 -7.61
C PHE A 33 7.39 0.27 -7.23
N THR A 34 8.20 0.02 -6.23
CA THR A 34 9.30 0.90 -5.86
C THR A 34 10.42 0.74 -6.89
N ALA A 35 10.76 1.81 -7.61
CA ALA A 35 11.89 1.86 -8.53
C ALA A 35 13.09 2.48 -7.82
N VAL A 36 14.19 1.74 -7.72
CA VAL A 36 15.36 2.12 -6.93
C VAL A 36 16.57 2.35 -7.83
N SER A 37 17.21 3.51 -7.69
CA SER A 37 18.45 3.83 -8.40
C SER A 37 19.31 4.85 -7.64
N SER A 38 20.40 5.27 -8.27
CA SER A 38 21.20 6.42 -7.82
C SER A 38 20.44 7.74 -7.82
N HIS A 39 19.32 7.85 -8.53
CA HIS A 39 18.46 9.05 -8.54
C HIS A 39 17.51 9.11 -7.33
N GLY A 40 17.35 8.00 -6.61
CA GLY A 40 16.50 7.91 -5.42
C GLY A 40 15.54 6.72 -5.48
N VAL A 41 14.47 6.83 -4.70
CA VAL A 41 13.43 5.80 -4.54
C VAL A 41 12.11 6.40 -5.01
N GLY A 42 11.62 6.01 -6.17
CA GLY A 42 10.38 6.51 -6.78
C GLY A 42 9.34 5.40 -6.98
N VAL A 43 8.20 5.76 -7.59
CA VAL A 43 7.17 4.78 -7.95
C VAL A 43 7.20 4.56 -9.45
N GLY A 44 7.60 3.35 -9.86
CA GLY A 44 7.47 2.85 -11.23
C GLY A 44 6.10 2.24 -11.48
N MET A 45 5.71 2.18 -12.76
CA MET A 45 4.47 1.50 -13.16
C MET A 45 4.62 0.71 -14.46
N ARG A 46 3.98 -0.46 -14.48
CA ARG A 46 3.75 -1.29 -15.67
C ARG A 46 2.27 -1.67 -15.74
N THR A 47 1.72 -1.89 -16.93
CA THR A 47 0.37 -2.45 -17.11
C THR A 47 0.41 -3.73 -17.93
N THR A 48 -0.56 -4.61 -17.71
CA THR A 48 -0.74 -5.83 -18.51
C THR A 48 -2.20 -6.23 -18.55
N LYS A 49 -2.61 -6.97 -19.59
CA LYS A 49 -3.93 -7.62 -19.67
C LYS A 49 -3.85 -9.15 -19.59
N ASP A 50 -2.65 -9.72 -19.74
CA ASP A 50 -2.45 -11.16 -19.95
C ASP A 50 -1.30 -11.76 -19.13
N TRP A 51 -0.62 -10.94 -18.31
CA TRP A 51 0.58 -11.30 -17.55
C TRP A 51 1.78 -11.77 -18.39
N LYS A 52 1.73 -11.58 -19.71
CA LYS A 52 2.79 -11.95 -20.65
C LYS A 52 3.40 -10.73 -21.32
N THR A 53 2.56 -9.78 -21.71
CA THR A 53 2.95 -8.53 -22.35
C THR A 53 2.76 -7.39 -21.36
N PHE A 54 3.83 -6.64 -21.11
CA PHE A 54 3.82 -5.52 -20.19
C PHE A 54 4.13 -4.22 -20.92
N GLU A 55 3.24 -3.24 -20.78
CA GLU A 55 3.49 -1.87 -21.19
C GLU A 55 4.15 -1.13 -20.02
N LYS A 56 5.19 -0.36 -20.32
CA LYS A 56 6.00 0.36 -19.33
C LYS A 56 5.61 1.83 -19.34
N HIS A 57 5.34 2.38 -18.17
CA HIS A 57 4.98 3.79 -18.00
C HIS A 57 6.09 4.61 -17.32
N GLY A 58 7.22 3.97 -17.01
CA GLY A 58 8.33 4.59 -16.30
C GLY A 58 7.96 4.97 -14.87
N MET A 59 8.59 6.03 -14.37
CA MET A 59 8.35 6.54 -13.02
C MET A 59 7.15 7.49 -13.00
N ILE A 60 6.06 7.06 -12.37
CA ILE A 60 4.79 7.81 -12.29
C ILE A 60 4.72 8.78 -11.10
N ILE A 61 5.54 8.55 -10.06
CA ILE A 61 5.69 9.47 -8.92
C ILE A 61 7.20 9.62 -8.61
N PRO A 62 7.76 10.85 -8.62
CA PRO A 62 9.19 11.07 -8.47
C PRO A 62 9.69 10.77 -7.05
N PRO A 63 11.01 10.52 -6.88
CA PRO A 63 11.59 10.29 -5.57
C PRO A 63 11.52 11.53 -4.68
N HIS A 64 11.45 11.36 -3.35
CA HIS A 64 11.38 10.09 -2.64
C HIS A 64 9.93 9.66 -2.38
N ASN A 65 9.52 8.51 -2.91
CA ASN A 65 8.16 7.99 -2.78
C ASN A 65 8.12 6.46 -2.89
N LYS A 66 7.19 5.82 -2.18
CA LYS A 66 6.92 4.38 -2.26
C LYS A 66 5.51 4.05 -1.76
N ASP A 67 5.23 2.76 -1.52
CA ASP A 67 3.96 2.26 -0.96
C ASP A 67 2.75 2.70 -1.80
N CYS A 68 2.87 2.67 -3.13
CA CYS A 68 1.81 3.13 -4.02
C CYS A 68 0.77 2.02 -4.24
N ALA A 69 -0.47 2.25 -3.80
CA ALA A 69 -1.59 1.32 -3.96
C ALA A 69 -2.74 2.01 -4.68
N ILE A 70 -3.00 1.59 -5.92
CA ILE A 70 -4.09 2.09 -6.75
C ILE A 70 -5.41 1.47 -6.27
N PHE A 71 -6.50 2.25 -6.26
CA PHE A 71 -7.85 1.76 -6.00
C PHE A 71 -8.33 0.91 -7.19
N GLU A 72 -9.02 -0.20 -6.94
CA GLU A 72 -9.50 -1.09 -8.01
C GLU A 72 -10.77 -0.59 -8.73
N GLU A 73 -11.21 0.63 -8.43
CA GLU A 73 -12.33 1.27 -9.11
C GLU A 73 -12.07 2.77 -9.29
N LYS A 74 -12.61 3.33 -10.39
CA LYS A 74 -12.69 4.78 -10.56
C LYS A 74 -13.75 5.35 -9.62
N ILE A 75 -13.42 6.46 -8.95
CA ILE A 75 -14.35 7.18 -8.09
C ILE A 75 -14.68 8.50 -8.77
N ASN A 76 -15.96 8.72 -9.12
CA ASN A 76 -16.42 9.88 -9.88
C ASN A 76 -15.65 10.08 -11.21
N GLY A 77 -15.30 8.97 -11.88
CA GLY A 77 -14.58 8.98 -13.16
C GLY A 77 -13.06 9.15 -13.06
N MET A 78 -12.51 9.28 -11.85
CA MET A 78 -11.07 9.47 -11.62
C MET A 78 -10.44 8.22 -11.02
N PHE A 79 -9.18 7.93 -11.39
CA PHE A 79 -8.34 7.00 -10.66
C PHE A 79 -7.86 7.64 -9.36
N TYR A 80 -7.67 6.82 -8.33
CA TYR A 80 -7.05 7.22 -7.07
C TYR A 80 -5.93 6.24 -6.69
N ALA A 81 -4.90 6.76 -6.05
CA ALA A 81 -3.82 5.97 -5.49
C ALA A 81 -3.40 6.51 -4.12
N LEU A 82 -3.21 5.61 -3.17
CA LEU A 82 -2.45 5.91 -1.97
C LEU A 82 -0.97 5.85 -2.32
N HIS A 83 -0.16 6.74 -1.75
CA HIS A 83 1.30 6.74 -1.91
C HIS A 83 1.96 7.39 -0.70
N ARG A 84 3.30 7.32 -0.61
CA ARG A 84 4.01 7.69 0.61
C ARG A 84 5.31 8.44 0.29
N PRO A 85 5.24 9.77 0.16
CA PRO A 85 6.42 10.61 0.15
C PRO A 85 7.29 10.31 1.38
N SER A 86 8.59 10.15 1.17
CA SER A 86 9.55 9.91 2.25
C SER A 86 10.47 11.11 2.39
N SER A 87 10.62 11.60 3.61
CA SER A 87 11.54 12.69 3.93
C SER A 87 12.33 12.33 5.18
N VAL A 88 13.63 12.65 5.15
CA VAL A 88 14.53 12.44 6.29
C VAL A 88 14.35 13.50 7.38
N ASP A 89 13.81 14.68 7.04
CA ASP A 89 13.71 15.83 7.94
C ASP A 89 12.25 16.27 8.15
N LEU A 90 11.71 17.04 7.19
CA LEU A 90 10.38 17.64 7.26
C LEU A 90 9.38 16.88 6.38
N GLY A 91 8.19 16.60 6.91
CA GLY A 91 7.10 15.98 6.14
C GLY A 91 6.79 14.54 6.51
N GLY A 92 7.58 13.91 7.38
CA GLY A 92 7.33 12.57 7.92
C GLY A 92 7.19 11.47 6.86
N ASN A 93 6.92 10.25 7.32
CA ASN A 93 6.55 9.13 6.45
C ASN A 93 5.05 8.90 6.59
N TYR A 94 4.27 9.71 5.87
CA TYR A 94 2.81 9.76 5.94
C TYR A 94 2.17 9.18 4.68
N ILE A 95 0.95 8.66 4.80
CA ILE A 95 0.17 8.24 3.64
C ILE A 95 -0.50 9.46 3.03
N TRP A 96 -0.29 9.62 1.74
CA TRP A 96 -0.91 10.61 0.88
C TRP A 96 -1.83 9.92 -0.13
N ILE A 97 -2.74 10.69 -0.71
CA ILE A 97 -3.60 10.26 -1.80
C ILE A 97 -3.41 11.20 -2.99
N ALA A 98 -3.40 10.64 -4.19
CA ALA A 98 -3.38 11.36 -5.46
C ALA A 98 -4.55 10.89 -6.34
N GLN A 99 -4.94 11.73 -7.30
CA GLN A 99 -5.91 11.36 -8.33
C GLN A 99 -5.29 11.47 -9.72
N SER A 100 -5.83 10.71 -10.67
CA SER A 100 -5.39 10.71 -12.07
C SER A 100 -6.56 10.58 -13.04
N PRO A 101 -6.56 11.31 -14.17
CA PRO A 101 -7.58 11.14 -15.21
C PRO A 101 -7.37 9.89 -16.08
N ASP A 102 -6.16 9.33 -16.12
CA ASP A 102 -5.75 8.26 -17.05
C ASP A 102 -5.02 7.07 -16.38
N GLY A 103 -4.77 7.16 -15.08
CA GLY A 103 -4.03 6.15 -14.32
C GLY A 103 -2.51 6.26 -14.47
N ILE A 104 -1.99 7.24 -15.22
CA ILE A 104 -0.56 7.43 -15.51
C ILE A 104 -0.07 8.77 -14.92
N HIS A 105 -0.83 9.85 -15.12
CA HIS A 105 -0.45 11.19 -14.67
C HIS A 105 -1.17 11.54 -13.36
N TRP A 106 -0.41 11.56 -12.26
CA TRP A 106 -0.96 11.71 -10.90
C TRP A 106 -0.77 13.12 -10.33
N GLY A 107 -1.80 13.65 -9.68
CA GLY A 107 -1.78 14.98 -9.10
C GLY A 107 -2.80 15.18 -7.98
N GLN A 108 -3.02 16.45 -7.61
CA GLN A 108 -3.91 16.85 -6.50
C GLN A 108 -3.58 16.16 -5.17
N ASN A 109 -2.29 15.94 -4.91
CA ASN A 109 -1.79 15.20 -3.75
C ASN A 109 -2.29 15.80 -2.41
N LYS A 110 -2.78 14.95 -1.51
CA LYS A 110 -3.21 15.31 -0.14
C LYS A 110 -2.65 14.34 0.89
N CYS A 111 -2.08 14.85 1.97
CA CYS A 111 -1.70 14.05 3.13
C CYS A 111 -2.96 13.65 3.91
N ILE A 112 -3.20 12.35 4.11
CA ILE A 112 -4.45 11.85 4.71
C ILE A 112 -4.27 11.01 5.98
N VAL A 113 -3.13 10.33 6.17
CA VAL A 113 -2.83 9.61 7.42
C VAL A 113 -1.40 9.91 7.86
N LYS A 114 -1.24 10.36 9.10
CA LYS A 114 0.05 10.70 9.71
C LYS A 114 0.42 9.69 10.79
N THR A 115 1.70 9.64 11.13
CA THR A 115 2.15 8.86 12.29
C THR A 115 1.56 9.41 13.57
N ARG A 116 1.36 8.54 14.57
CA ARG A 116 0.81 8.92 15.87
C ARG A 116 1.87 8.72 16.94
N LYS A 117 2.27 9.82 17.58
CA LYS A 117 3.28 9.77 18.65
C LYS A 117 2.84 8.79 19.74
N ASP A 118 3.79 8.01 20.25
CA ASP A 118 3.61 7.03 21.34
C ASP A 118 2.63 5.88 21.01
N LYS A 119 2.31 5.68 19.71
CA LYS A 119 1.53 4.54 19.20
C LYS A 119 2.43 3.58 18.41
N TRP A 120 1.85 2.44 18.01
CA TRP A 120 2.51 1.41 17.23
C TRP A 120 2.92 1.88 15.82
N ASP A 121 2.30 2.94 15.30
CA ASP A 121 2.59 3.55 14.00
C ASP A 121 3.26 4.93 14.15
N SER A 122 4.13 5.07 15.16
CA SER A 122 4.75 6.33 15.54
C SER A 122 5.87 6.81 14.62
N LYS A 123 6.56 5.90 13.91
CA LYS A 123 7.73 6.24 13.08
C LYS A 123 7.39 6.41 11.62
N ARG A 124 6.56 5.53 11.06
CA ARG A 124 6.13 5.58 9.65
C ARG A 124 4.83 4.85 9.44
N VAL A 125 4.10 5.29 8.44
CA VAL A 125 2.91 4.62 7.89
C VAL A 125 3.04 4.52 6.37
N GLY A 126 2.46 3.48 5.78
CA GLY A 126 2.42 3.29 4.34
C GLY A 126 1.25 2.38 3.94
N ALA A 127 0.74 2.57 2.72
CA ALA A 127 -0.34 1.73 2.22
C ALA A 127 0.15 0.29 2.03
N GLY A 128 -0.69 -0.67 2.36
CA GLY A 128 -0.50 -2.07 2.00
C GLY A 128 -1.04 -2.31 0.59
N ALA A 129 -2.09 -3.10 0.48
CA ALA A 129 -2.77 -3.36 -0.79
C ALA A 129 -3.78 -2.26 -1.19
N ALA A 130 -4.45 -2.47 -2.33
CA ALA A 130 -5.53 -1.61 -2.79
C ALA A 130 -6.62 -1.41 -1.71
N PRO A 131 -7.23 -0.22 -1.58
CA PRO A 131 -8.36 -0.03 -0.69
C PRO A 131 -9.59 -0.85 -1.11
N ILE A 132 -10.25 -1.45 -0.12
CA ILE A 132 -11.38 -2.38 -0.29
C ILE A 132 -12.68 -1.59 -0.26
N ARG A 133 -13.53 -1.72 -1.29
CA ARG A 133 -14.87 -1.13 -1.28
C ARG A 133 -15.76 -1.86 -0.28
N THR A 134 -16.37 -1.12 0.64
CA THR A 134 -17.39 -1.64 1.57
C THR A 134 -18.63 -0.74 1.56
N ALA A 135 -19.74 -1.22 2.13
CA ALA A 135 -20.93 -0.38 2.33
C ALA A 135 -20.68 0.83 3.26
N LYS A 136 -19.60 0.82 4.06
CA LYS A 136 -19.25 1.90 5.00
C LYS A 136 -18.21 2.88 4.44
N GLY A 137 -17.58 2.58 3.31
CA GLY A 137 -16.47 3.35 2.75
C GLY A 137 -15.36 2.47 2.18
N TRP A 138 -14.24 3.10 1.83
CA TRP A 138 -13.03 2.43 1.33
C TRP A 138 -12.13 2.02 2.50
N LEU A 139 -12.05 0.74 2.77
CA LEU A 139 -11.23 0.15 3.85
C LEU A 139 -9.82 -0.09 3.34
N ALA A 140 -8.84 0.66 3.83
CA ALA A 140 -7.44 0.48 3.52
C ALA A 140 -6.72 -0.27 4.66
N ILE A 141 -6.06 -1.38 4.32
CA ILE A 141 -5.11 -2.03 5.22
C ILE A 141 -3.74 -1.37 5.02
N TYR A 142 -3.17 -0.85 6.09
CA TYR A 142 -1.92 -0.11 6.06
C TYR A 142 -0.92 -0.72 7.04
N HIS A 143 0.36 -0.57 6.75
CA HIS A 143 1.41 -0.92 7.70
C HIS A 143 1.81 0.31 8.51
N GLY A 144 2.16 0.09 9.76
CA GLY A 144 2.73 1.10 10.65
C GLY A 144 3.92 0.50 11.38
N ALA A 145 4.97 1.30 11.55
CA ALA A 145 6.12 0.90 12.36
C ALA A 145 6.44 1.92 13.44
N ASN A 146 6.95 1.42 14.56
CA ASN A 146 7.38 2.21 15.70
C ASN A 146 8.90 2.49 15.64
N GLU A 147 9.43 3.17 16.66
CA GLU A 147 10.86 3.51 16.77
C GLU A 147 11.77 2.27 16.91
N ASN A 148 11.23 1.12 17.33
CA ASN A 148 11.95 -0.15 17.41
C ASN A 148 11.88 -0.96 16.11
N HIS A 149 11.35 -0.36 15.03
CA HIS A 149 11.16 -0.99 13.73
C HIS A 149 10.26 -2.24 13.74
N GLU A 150 9.35 -2.37 14.71
CA GLU A 150 8.30 -3.38 14.67
C GLU A 150 7.21 -2.94 13.68
N TYR A 151 6.99 -3.71 12.61
CA TYR A 151 5.96 -3.44 11.61
C TYR A 151 4.71 -4.27 11.90
N CYS A 152 3.60 -3.58 12.11
CA CYS A 152 2.27 -4.16 12.27
C CYS A 152 1.33 -3.71 11.15
N LEU A 153 0.17 -4.34 11.04
CA LEU A 153 -0.92 -3.92 10.16
C LEU A 153 -2.04 -3.27 10.96
N GLY A 154 -2.61 -2.20 10.42
CA GLY A 154 -3.82 -1.55 10.91
C GLY A 154 -4.79 -1.28 9.77
N ALA A 155 -5.90 -0.60 10.09
CA ALA A 155 -6.86 -0.20 9.07
C ALA A 155 -7.34 1.24 9.24
N PHE A 156 -7.64 1.90 8.13
CA PHE A 156 -8.40 3.14 8.11
C PHE A 156 -9.48 3.09 7.03
N LEU A 157 -10.52 3.89 7.22
CA LEU A 157 -11.69 3.94 6.36
C LEU A 157 -11.83 5.33 5.77
N MET A 158 -11.98 5.41 4.46
CA MET A 158 -12.23 6.65 3.73
C MET A 158 -13.68 6.73 3.25
N ASP A 159 -14.20 7.95 3.08
CA ASP A 159 -15.54 8.17 2.54
C ASP A 159 -15.68 7.58 1.12
N LEU A 160 -16.85 7.02 0.82
CA LEU A 160 -17.09 6.30 -0.43
C LEU A 160 -17.09 7.21 -1.67
N ASN A 161 -17.52 8.46 -1.51
CA ASN A 161 -17.65 9.44 -2.59
C ASN A 161 -16.48 10.42 -2.64
N ASP A 162 -15.79 10.62 -1.53
CA ASP A 162 -14.63 11.50 -1.40
C ASP A 162 -13.50 10.79 -0.62
N PRO A 163 -12.66 9.99 -1.30
CA PRO A 163 -11.66 9.16 -0.63
C PRO A 163 -10.53 9.97 0.04
N ILE A 164 -10.50 11.29 -0.15
CA ILE A 164 -9.58 12.19 0.58
C ILE A 164 -9.98 12.28 2.06
N LYS A 165 -11.26 12.03 2.39
CA LYS A 165 -11.77 12.10 3.76
C LYS A 165 -11.58 10.76 4.48
N VAL A 166 -10.60 10.68 5.36
CA VAL A 166 -10.49 9.59 6.33
C VAL A 166 -11.55 9.78 7.42
N ILE A 167 -12.47 8.82 7.55
CA ILE A 167 -13.61 8.88 8.46
C ILE A 167 -13.41 8.05 9.74
N ALA A 168 -12.59 6.99 9.67
CA ALA A 168 -12.27 6.18 10.84
C ALA A 168 -10.88 5.51 10.71
N GLN A 169 -10.27 5.16 11.85
CA GLN A 169 -8.99 4.46 11.92
C GLN A 169 -8.94 3.54 13.14
N THR A 170 -8.21 2.43 13.07
CA THR A 170 -7.99 1.56 14.23
C THR A 170 -7.03 2.21 15.23
N ASP A 171 -7.31 2.07 16.53
CA ASP A 171 -6.40 2.57 17.57
C ASP A 171 -5.18 1.66 17.76
N GLY A 172 -5.40 0.35 17.72
CA GLY A 172 -4.37 -0.69 17.75
C GLY A 172 -4.16 -1.37 16.38
N PRO A 173 -3.16 -2.25 16.28
CA PRO A 173 -2.95 -3.07 15.10
C PRO A 173 -4.04 -4.15 14.99
N ILE A 174 -4.45 -4.46 13.76
CA ILE A 174 -5.30 -5.61 13.44
C ILE A 174 -4.49 -6.91 13.34
N MET A 175 -3.18 -6.80 13.10
CA MET A 175 -2.23 -7.90 13.06
C MET A 175 -0.85 -7.37 13.46
N LYS A 176 -0.12 -8.15 14.25
CA LYS A 176 1.27 -7.87 14.66
C LYS A 176 2.11 -9.13 14.48
N PRO A 177 3.44 -9.02 14.41
CA PRO A 177 4.34 -10.18 14.42
C PRO A 177 4.14 -10.99 15.70
N GLN A 178 3.91 -12.29 15.57
CA GLN A 178 3.73 -13.22 16.70
C GLN A 178 4.45 -14.54 16.44
N GLU A 179 4.42 -15.01 15.21
CA GLU A 179 5.03 -16.30 14.85
C GLU A 179 6.53 -16.17 14.66
N LYS A 180 7.25 -17.28 14.85
CA LYS A 180 8.71 -17.28 14.77
C LYS A 180 9.22 -16.72 13.43
N TYR A 181 8.56 -17.07 12.32
CA TYR A 181 8.92 -16.61 10.98
C TYR A 181 8.59 -15.12 10.72
N GLU A 182 7.86 -14.46 11.63
CA GLU A 182 7.56 -13.01 11.59
C GLU A 182 8.52 -12.24 12.52
N LEU A 183 8.91 -12.88 13.63
CA LEU A 183 9.83 -12.32 14.62
C LEU A 183 11.30 -12.42 14.22
N GLU A 184 11.67 -13.47 13.49
CA GLU A 184 13.05 -13.80 13.11
C GLU A 184 13.17 -13.99 11.59
N GLY A 185 14.21 -13.41 11.00
CA GLY A 185 14.55 -13.52 9.58
C GLY A 185 15.58 -12.47 9.16
N PHE A 186 15.64 -12.13 7.88
CA PHE A 186 16.52 -11.06 7.36
C PHE A 186 16.29 -9.73 8.09
N PHE A 187 15.02 -9.35 8.30
CA PHE A 187 14.62 -8.18 9.10
C PHE A 187 13.42 -8.52 9.98
N GLY A 188 13.69 -8.97 11.21
CA GLY A 188 12.67 -9.49 12.14
C GLY A 188 11.66 -8.46 12.66
N GLN A 189 10.59 -8.96 13.28
CA GLN A 189 9.45 -8.18 13.80
C GLN A 189 8.66 -7.47 12.70
N VAL A 190 8.38 -8.18 11.60
CA VAL A 190 7.68 -7.62 10.44
C VAL A 190 6.52 -8.49 9.99
N VAL A 191 5.36 -7.86 9.85
CA VAL A 191 4.25 -8.30 8.99
C VAL A 191 3.91 -7.15 8.03
N PHE A 192 4.01 -7.39 6.71
CA PHE A 192 3.90 -6.34 5.69
C PHE A 192 3.10 -6.82 4.48
N THR A 193 1.90 -6.26 4.24
CA THR A 193 1.02 -6.75 3.16
C THR A 193 1.11 -5.93 1.87
N ASN A 194 1.12 -6.64 0.73
CA ASN A 194 1.13 -6.05 -0.60
C ASN A 194 -0.07 -6.44 -1.47
N GLY A 195 -0.86 -7.43 -1.04
CA GLY A 195 -1.98 -7.93 -1.81
C GLY A 195 -2.96 -8.67 -0.93
N HIS A 196 -4.21 -8.72 -1.37
CA HIS A 196 -5.24 -9.49 -0.71
C HIS A 196 -6.26 -9.98 -1.73
N ILE A 197 -7.07 -10.95 -1.32
CA ILE A 197 -8.27 -11.38 -2.03
C ILE A 197 -9.46 -11.38 -1.08
N ILE A 198 -10.65 -11.20 -1.63
CA ILE A 198 -11.90 -11.10 -0.87
C ILE A 198 -12.86 -12.19 -1.31
N ASN A 199 -13.46 -12.87 -0.34
CA ASN A 199 -14.57 -13.79 -0.56
C ASN A 199 -15.67 -13.54 0.48
N GLY A 200 -16.61 -12.67 0.12
CA GLY A 200 -17.64 -12.20 1.06
C GLY A 200 -17.01 -11.38 2.19
N ASP A 201 -17.15 -11.86 3.42
CA ASP A 201 -16.54 -11.23 4.61
C ASP A 201 -15.09 -11.65 4.85
N GLU A 202 -14.63 -12.75 4.23
CA GLU A 202 -13.27 -13.24 4.38
C GLU A 202 -12.31 -12.38 3.56
N LEU A 203 -11.37 -11.73 4.25
CA LEU A 203 -10.21 -11.07 3.69
C LEU A 203 -8.99 -11.97 3.86
N THR A 204 -8.46 -12.51 2.77
CA THR A 204 -7.16 -13.19 2.80
C THR A 204 -6.08 -12.19 2.40
N ILE A 205 -5.23 -11.79 3.35
CA ILE A 205 -4.05 -10.96 3.06
C ILE A 205 -2.85 -11.86 2.76
N TYR A 206 -2.06 -11.47 1.76
CA TYR A 206 -0.73 -12.01 1.51
C TYR A 206 0.29 -10.99 2.02
N TYR A 207 1.23 -11.46 2.84
CA TYR A 207 2.16 -10.59 3.55
C TYR A 207 3.57 -11.15 3.58
N GLY A 208 4.54 -10.25 3.52
CA GLY A 208 5.93 -10.52 3.85
C GLY A 208 6.10 -10.66 5.36
N ALA A 209 6.83 -11.68 5.77
CA ALA A 209 7.21 -11.93 7.15
C ALA A 209 8.74 -11.91 7.29
N ALA A 210 9.22 -11.08 8.21
CA ALA A 210 10.64 -10.86 8.50
C ALA A 210 11.56 -10.56 7.29
N ASP A 211 11.02 -9.93 6.23
CA ASP A 211 11.66 -9.71 4.92
C ASP A 211 12.26 -10.98 4.28
N GLU A 212 11.70 -12.15 4.60
CA GLU A 212 12.24 -13.44 4.15
C GLU A 212 11.17 -14.37 3.58
N PHE A 213 9.97 -14.37 4.16
CA PHE A 213 8.89 -15.29 3.78
C PHE A 213 7.68 -14.57 3.19
N VAL A 214 6.93 -15.27 2.34
CA VAL A 214 5.58 -14.88 1.94
C VAL A 214 4.59 -15.79 2.66
N CYS A 215 3.68 -15.17 3.40
CA CYS A 215 2.68 -15.82 4.22
C CYS A 215 1.27 -15.36 3.85
N ALA A 216 0.25 -16.06 4.37
CA ALA A 216 -1.14 -15.69 4.20
C ALA A 216 -1.89 -15.74 5.53
N ALA A 217 -2.75 -14.76 5.77
CA ALA A 217 -3.62 -14.70 6.94
C ALA A 217 -5.05 -14.38 6.52
N LYS A 218 -6.03 -14.96 7.22
CA LYS A 218 -7.45 -14.74 6.99
C LYS A 218 -8.01 -13.87 8.11
N LEU A 219 -8.72 -12.82 7.73
CA LEU A 219 -9.39 -11.88 8.64
C LEU A 219 -10.85 -11.71 8.22
N SER A 220 -11.69 -11.20 9.12
CA SER A 220 -13.05 -10.76 8.79
C SER A 220 -13.07 -9.24 8.54
N ILE A 221 -13.65 -8.84 7.40
CA ILE A 221 -13.86 -7.42 7.08
C ILE A 221 -14.77 -6.77 8.13
N ASN A 222 -15.84 -7.46 8.53
CA ASN A 222 -16.77 -6.97 9.55
C ASN A 222 -16.11 -6.79 10.92
N GLU A 223 -15.23 -7.71 11.33
CA GLU A 223 -14.47 -7.57 12.57
C GLU A 223 -13.49 -6.40 12.52
N ILE A 224 -12.79 -6.20 11.39
CA ILE A 224 -11.92 -5.03 11.20
C ILE A 224 -12.76 -3.74 11.26
N LEU A 225 -13.90 -3.70 10.57
CA LEU A 225 -14.80 -2.54 10.57
C LEU A 225 -15.36 -2.23 11.97
N ALA A 226 -15.54 -3.23 12.82
CA ALA A 226 -16.01 -3.05 14.20
C ALA A 226 -14.93 -2.46 15.12
N GLN A 227 -13.64 -2.60 14.79
CA GLN A 227 -12.52 -2.04 15.55
C GLN A 227 -12.22 -0.57 15.20
N LEU A 228 -12.78 -0.06 14.11
CA LEU A 228 -12.57 1.32 13.67
C LEU A 228 -13.24 2.32 14.62
N SER A 229 -12.50 3.36 14.97
CA SER A 229 -13.01 4.51 15.71
C SER A 229 -12.96 5.76 14.85
N ALA A 230 -13.93 6.66 15.01
CA ALA A 230 -13.97 7.93 14.28
C ALA A 230 -12.67 8.72 14.52
N VAL A 231 -12.09 9.26 13.44
CA VAL A 231 -10.90 10.12 13.57
C VAL A 231 -11.31 11.41 14.27
N ARG A 232 -10.67 11.72 15.40
CA ARG A 232 -10.87 13.00 16.08
C ARG A 232 -10.23 14.10 15.23
N LYS A 233 -11.00 15.12 14.88
CA LYS A 233 -10.52 16.31 14.17
C LYS A 233 -9.56 17.12 15.04
#